data_AF-A0A7Y2ADV6-F1
#
_entry.id   AF-A0A7Y2ADV6-F1
#
_cell.length_a   1.000
_cell.length_b   1.000
_cell.length_c   1.000
_cell.angle_alpha   90.00
_cell.angle_beta   90.00
_cell.angle_gamma   90.00
#
_symmetry.space_group_name_H-M   'P 1'
#
loop_
_entity.id
_entity.type
_entity.pdbx_description
1 polymer ?
#
loop_
_entity_poly.entity_id
_entity_poly.type
_entity_poly.pdbx_seq_one_letter_code
_entity_poly.pdbx_strand_id
1 'polypeptide(L)'
;GVEYTNPNYDPNRRGRNGVHQFTRVMKVSAYPTIVYMDENLNFLTGDRGYKTPKQIELMMKFIATDDYKKVKTQEEWAEYQTKFSPQFKE
;
A
#
# COMPACT_ATOMS: atom_id res chain seq x y z
N GLY A 1 16.96 -4.36 -15.45
CA GLY A 1 16.19 -3.82 -14.31
C GLY A 1 16.50 -2.34 -14.14
N VAL A 2 15.61 -1.58 -13.52
CA VAL A 2 15.85 -0.16 -13.21
C VAL A 2 16.45 -0.08 -11.81
N GLU A 3 17.59 0.61 -11.68
CA GLU A 3 18.20 0.91 -10.38
C GLU A 3 17.61 2.19 -9.82
N TYR A 4 17.17 2.15 -8.56
CA TYR A 4 16.67 3.31 -7.83
C TYR A 4 17.66 3.67 -6.73
N THR A 5 18.07 4.92 -6.69
CA THR A 5 19.02 5.45 -5.70
C THR A 5 18.39 6.56 -4.86
N ASN A 6 19.16 7.14 -3.94
CA ASN A 6 18.75 8.34 -3.19
C ASN A 6 19.72 9.51 -3.42
N PRO A 7 19.77 10.07 -4.65
CA PRO A 7 20.77 11.07 -5.01
C PRO A 7 20.62 12.40 -4.26
N ASN A 8 19.43 12.65 -3.68
CA ASN A 8 19.14 13.85 -2.92
C ASN A 8 19.34 13.65 -1.41
N TYR A 9 19.86 12.49 -0.99
CA TYR A 9 20.20 12.22 0.40
C TYR A 9 21.51 12.94 0.76
N ASP A 10 21.46 13.73 1.82
CA ASP A 10 22.62 14.38 2.40
C ASP A 10 22.79 13.92 3.86
N PRO A 11 23.86 13.17 4.21
CA PRO A 11 24.05 12.66 5.57
C PRO A 11 24.26 13.78 6.61
N ASN A 12 24.70 14.97 6.18
CA ASN A 12 24.95 16.11 7.08
C ASN A 12 23.74 17.03 7.24
N ARG A 13 22.65 16.75 6.52
CA ARG A 13 21.45 17.60 6.52
C ARG A 13 20.69 17.48 7.83
N ARG A 14 20.39 18.64 8.43
CA ARG A 14 19.47 18.74 9.58
C ARG A 14 18.05 18.97 9.07
N GLY A 15 17.12 18.11 9.46
CA GLY A 15 15.70 18.17 9.06
C GLY A 15 15.33 17.20 7.93
N ARG A 16 14.31 17.54 7.13
CA ARG A 16 13.79 16.66 6.08
C ARG A 16 14.85 16.43 4.99
N ASN A 17 15.11 15.17 4.68
CA ASN A 17 16.07 14.78 3.64
C ASN A 17 15.37 14.40 2.32
N GLY A 18 16.16 14.19 1.27
CA GLY A 18 15.70 13.60 0.02
C GLY A 18 15.08 12.23 0.25
N VAL A 19 13.85 12.02 -0.24
CA VAL A 19 13.22 10.70 -0.26
C VAL A 19 13.78 9.87 -1.41
N HIS A 20 13.97 8.58 -1.14
CA HIS A 20 14.48 7.60 -2.08
C HIS A 20 13.65 7.56 -3.38
N GLN A 21 14.28 7.32 -4.52
CA GLN A 21 13.57 7.28 -5.80
C GLN A 21 12.50 6.18 -5.82
N PHE A 22 12.81 5.00 -5.29
CA PHE A 22 11.86 3.88 -5.19
C PHE A 22 10.56 4.26 -4.45
N THR A 23 10.64 5.00 -3.34
CA THR A 23 9.43 5.41 -2.60
C THR A 23 8.56 6.37 -3.41
N ARG A 24 9.16 7.20 -4.26
CA ARG A 24 8.42 8.06 -5.20
C ARG A 24 7.69 7.26 -6.27
N VAL A 25 8.35 6.25 -6.84
CA VAL A 25 7.74 5.35 -7.84
C VAL A 25 6.56 4.61 -7.24
N MET A 26 6.69 4.13 -6.00
CA MET A 26 5.61 3.46 -5.26
C MET A 26 4.61 4.45 -4.62
N LYS A 27 4.67 5.75 -4.95
CA LYS A 27 3.77 6.81 -4.46
C LYS A 27 3.66 6.89 -2.92
N VAL A 28 4.70 6.52 -2.20
CA VAL A 28 4.74 6.59 -0.74
C VAL A 28 4.89 8.05 -0.30
N SER A 29 3.87 8.55 0.40
CA SER A 29 3.79 9.95 0.86
C SER A 29 3.76 10.11 2.38
N ALA A 30 3.52 9.03 3.12
CA ALA A 30 3.45 9.01 4.57
C ALA A 30 4.09 7.71 5.10
N TYR A 31 4.41 7.68 6.39
CA TYR A 31 5.00 6.50 7.03
C TYR A 31 4.20 6.13 8.28
N PRO A 32 3.93 4.83 8.52
CA PRO A 32 4.18 3.71 7.61
C PRO A 32 3.23 3.72 6.39
N THR A 33 3.62 3.06 5.30
CA THR A 33 2.76 2.78 4.13
C THR A 33 2.94 1.31 3.75
N ILE A 34 1.84 0.60 3.54
CA ILE A 34 1.83 -0.76 2.99
C ILE A 34 1.51 -0.67 1.51
N VAL A 35 2.38 -1.20 0.67
CA VAL A 35 2.20 -1.17 -0.79
C VAL A 35 1.78 -2.55 -1.28
N TYR A 36 0.66 -2.58 -1.99
CA TYR A 36 0.14 -3.79 -2.62
C TYR A 36 0.47 -3.79 -4.10
N MET A 37 0.94 -4.93 -4.59
CA MET A 37 1.39 -5.16 -5.96
C MET A 37 0.74 -6.42 -6.52
N ASP A 38 0.66 -6.52 -7.85
CA ASP A 38 0.28 -7.77 -8.50
C ASP A 38 1.47 -8.74 -8.62
N GLU A 39 1.22 -9.93 -9.15
CA GLU A 39 2.23 -10.99 -9.35
C GLU A 39 3.36 -10.57 -10.31
N ASN A 40 3.13 -9.56 -11.15
CA ASN A 40 4.11 -9.00 -12.08
C ASN A 40 4.87 -7.79 -11.49
N LEU A 41 4.73 -7.53 -10.18
CA LEU A 41 5.31 -6.40 -9.46
C LEU A 41 4.79 -5.02 -9.93
N ASN A 42 3.61 -4.98 -10.55
CA ASN A 42 2.97 -3.70 -10.86
C ASN A 42 2.33 -3.11 -9.59
N PHE A 43 2.48 -1.80 -9.41
CA PHE A 43 1.84 -1.08 -8.33
C PHE A 43 0.31 -1.10 -8.47
N LEU A 44 -0.39 -1.60 -7.44
CA LEU A 44 -1.86 -1.54 -7.36
C LEU A 44 -2.29 -0.35 -6.50
N THR A 45 -1.89 -0.33 -5.23
CA THR A 45 -2.27 0.71 -4.29
C THR A 45 -1.32 0.79 -3.10
N GLY A 46 -1.32 1.93 -2.41
CA GLY A 46 -0.56 2.15 -1.18
C GLY A 46 -1.49 2.61 -0.07
N ASP A 47 -1.59 1.82 1.00
CA ASP A 47 -2.38 2.17 2.17
C ASP A 47 -1.50 2.86 3.21
N ARG A 48 -1.90 4.08 3.57
CA ARG A 48 -1.12 5.00 4.42
C ARG A 48 -1.54 4.85 5.88
N GLY A 49 -0.56 4.95 6.76
CA GLY A 49 -0.73 4.83 8.20
C GLY A 49 -0.62 3.40 8.69
N TYR A 50 -0.65 3.25 10.01
CA TYR A 50 -0.62 1.95 10.65
C TYR A 50 -1.90 1.18 10.34
N LYS A 51 -1.77 -0.13 10.10
CA LYS A 51 -2.87 -1.03 9.81
C LYS A 51 -2.82 -2.24 10.73
N THR A 52 -3.97 -2.61 11.27
CA THR A 52 -4.09 -3.83 12.06
C THR A 52 -4.02 -5.06 11.14
N PRO A 53 -3.66 -6.24 11.67
CA PRO A 53 -3.63 -7.47 10.87
C PRO A 53 -4.94 -7.73 10.11
N LYS A 54 -6.10 -7.46 10.73
CA LYS A 54 -7.42 -7.60 10.10
C LYS A 54 -7.62 -6.67 8.91
N GLN A 55 -7.15 -5.43 9.00
CA GLN A 55 -7.23 -4.45 7.90
C GLN A 55 -6.31 -4.85 6.73
N ILE A 56 -5.13 -5.37 7.05
CA ILE A 56 -4.21 -5.90 6.05
C ILE A 56 -4.84 -7.12 5.37
N GLU A 57 -5.41 -8.06 6.14
CA GLU A 57 -6.06 -9.26 5.62
C GLU A 57 -7.19 -8.93 4.65
N LEU A 58 -8.03 -7.96 4.98
CA LEU A 58 -9.13 -7.51 4.13
C LEU A 58 -8.62 -7.04 2.77
N MET A 59 -7.59 -6.18 2.75
CA MET A 59 -7.00 -5.69 1.50
C MET A 59 -6.28 -6.78 0.73
N MET A 60 -5.56 -7.67 1.42
CA MET A 60 -4.89 -8.82 0.81
C MET A 60 -5.88 -9.75 0.11
N LYS A 61 -6.96 -10.14 0.79
CA LYS A 61 -7.99 -11.02 0.22
C LYS A 61 -8.71 -10.33 -0.94
N PHE A 62 -9.05 -9.06 -0.80
CA PHE A 62 -9.68 -8.26 -1.87
C PHE A 62 -8.86 -8.20 -3.15
N ILE A 63 -7.53 -8.10 -3.02
CA ILE A 63 -6.61 -8.11 -4.16
C ILE A 63 -6.43 -9.52 -4.71
N ALA A 64 -6.23 -10.51 -3.84
CA ALA A 64 -6.00 -11.90 -4.23
C ALA A 64 -7.20 -12.54 -4.97
N THR A 65 -8.42 -12.11 -4.67
CA THR A 65 -9.64 -12.59 -5.35
C THR A 65 -10.02 -11.75 -6.57
N ASP A 66 -9.19 -10.78 -6.96
CA ASP A 66 -9.46 -9.82 -8.04
C ASP A 66 -10.75 -8.99 -7.84
N ASP A 67 -11.27 -8.94 -6.62
CA ASP A 67 -12.53 -8.23 -6.32
C ASP A 67 -12.39 -6.72 -6.47
N TYR A 68 -11.17 -6.18 -6.38
CA TYR A 68 -10.86 -4.78 -6.72
C TYR A 68 -11.17 -4.40 -8.17
N LYS A 69 -11.30 -5.38 -9.08
CA LYS A 69 -11.72 -5.13 -10.47
C LYS A 69 -13.25 -5.04 -10.59
N LYS A 70 -13.99 -5.64 -9.63
CA LYS A 70 -15.45 -5.75 -9.63
C LYS A 70 -16.09 -4.62 -8.84
N VAL A 71 -15.57 -4.34 -7.65
CA VAL A 71 -16.03 -3.25 -6.76
C VAL A 71 -15.55 -1.92 -7.34
N LYS A 72 -16.50 -1.12 -7.82
CA LYS A 72 -16.23 0.17 -8.47
C LYS A 72 -16.80 1.35 -7.70
N THR A 73 -17.80 1.12 -6.85
CA THR A 73 -18.43 2.19 -6.07
C THR A 73 -18.06 2.13 -4.59
N GLN A 74 -18.22 3.26 -3.92
CA GLN A 74 -17.97 3.36 -2.49
C GLN A 74 -18.95 2.51 -1.68
N GLU A 75 -20.18 2.38 -2.17
CA GLU A 75 -21.24 1.57 -1.56
C GLU A 75 -20.90 0.07 -1.63
N GLU A 76 -20.44 -0.41 -2.79
CA GLU A 76 -20.00 -1.79 -2.97
C GLU A 76 -18.79 -2.11 -2.07
N TRP A 77 -17.88 -1.16 -1.90
CA TRP A 77 -16.74 -1.31 -1.00
C TRP A 77 -17.15 -1.35 0.48
N ALA A 78 -18.13 -0.55 0.87
CA ALA A 78 -18.69 -0.59 2.22
C ALA A 78 -19.41 -1.92 2.50
N GLU A 79 -20.16 -2.41 1.51
CA GLU A 79 -20.81 -3.72 1.60
C GLU A 79 -19.79 -4.86 1.67
N TYR A 80 -18.70 -4.80 0.89
CA TYR A 80 -17.61 -5.77 0.96
C TYR A 80 -17.00 -5.83 2.36
N GLN A 81 -16.70 -4.66 2.94
CA GLN A 81 -16.11 -4.58 4.28
C GLN A 81 -17.04 -5.13 5.37
N THR A 82 -18.34 -4.87 5.29
CA THR A 82 -19.29 -5.36 6.29
C THR A 82 -19.53 -6.87 6.20
N LYS A 83 -19.44 -7.44 4.99
CA LYS A 83 -19.51 -8.89 4.76
C LYS A 83 -18.21 -9.63 5.07
N PHE A 84 -17.08 -8.91 5.15
CA PHE A 84 -15.79 -9.51 5.39
C PHE A 84 -15.66 -10.03 6.83
N SER A 85 -15.34 -11.32 6.97
CA SER A 85 -15.04 -11.93 8.25
C SER A 85 -13.53 -12.18 8.38
N PRO A 86 -12.80 -11.39 9.18
CA PRO A 86 -11.36 -11.54 9.36
C PRO A 86 -11.02 -12.82 10.12
N GLN A 87 -9.93 -13.46 9.73
CA GLN A 87 -9.36 -14.65 10.40
C GLN A 87 -8.07 -14.33 11.15
N PHE A 88 -7.43 -13.21 10.84
CA PHE A 88 -6.21 -12.80 11.51
C PHE A 88 -6.53 -12.28 12.91
N LYS A 89 -5.70 -12.68 13.86
CA LYS A 89 -5.73 -12.15 15.23
C LYS A 89 -5.06 -10.77 15.26
N GLU A 90 -5.43 -9.96 16.24
CA GLU A 90 -4.75 -8.69 16.53
C GLU A 90 -3.30 -8.90 16.98
#